data_AF-A0A0Q5L066-F1
#
_entry.id   AF-A0A0Q5L066-F1
#
_cell.length_a   1.000
_cell.length_b   1.000
_cell.length_c   1.000
_cell.angle_alpha   90.00
_cell.angle_beta   90.00
_cell.angle_gamma   90.00
#
_symmetry.space_group_name_H-M   'P 1'
#
loop_
_entity.id
_entity.type
_entity.pdbx_description
1 polymer ?
#
loop_
_entity_poly.entity_id
_entity_poly.type
_entity_poly.pdbx_seq_one_letter_code
_entity_poly.pdbx_strand_id
1 'polypeptide(L)'
;MRGRWGAGLLLLLLSSCAPQVWSAPGWTVNLGDPPETSVTVRLVSPREYGVCSPRLSGCAVPVGHVCLVMLDRAAFLNGTPRQRTLLLAHEVGHCLDASRLEYTHGDFRDEGRVYSAYHASPVEGFAEAYAHAYLARCGPNAAPLGWGQGPPCVLPDPHGVRPDRLLR
;
A
#
# COMPACT_ATOMS: atom_id res chain seq x y z
N MET A 1 -48.68 24.71 -31.60
CA MET A 1 -47.88 24.86 -30.36
C MET A 1 -47.51 23.46 -29.89
N ARG A 2 -46.27 22.99 -30.14
CA ARG A 2 -45.81 21.65 -29.75
C ARG A 2 -44.79 21.78 -28.62
N GLY A 3 -45.16 21.31 -27.44
CA GLY A 3 -44.28 21.24 -26.28
C GLY A 3 -43.22 20.17 -26.47
N ARG A 4 -41.95 20.56 -26.31
CA ARG A 4 -40.80 19.66 -26.15
C ARG A 4 -40.11 20.04 -24.85
N TRP A 5 -40.43 19.33 -23.78
CA TRP A 5 -39.68 19.35 -22.53
C TRP A 5 -39.65 17.92 -22.01
N GLY A 6 -38.46 17.38 -21.77
CA GLY A 6 -38.30 16.09 -21.10
C GLY A 6 -37.22 15.20 -21.69
N ALA A 7 -35.96 15.66 -21.73
CA ALA A 7 -34.82 14.77 -21.95
C ALA A 7 -33.54 15.24 -21.21
N GLY A 8 -33.67 16.10 -20.19
CA GLY A 8 -32.50 16.71 -19.52
C GLY A 8 -32.06 16.03 -18.22
N LEU A 9 -32.89 15.19 -17.59
CA LEU A 9 -32.64 14.76 -16.20
C LEU A 9 -31.89 13.43 -16.04
N LEU A 10 -31.71 12.63 -17.09
CA LEU A 10 -31.10 11.30 -16.96
C LEU A 10 -29.57 11.27 -17.01
N LEU A 11 -28.91 12.36 -17.40
CA LEU A 11 -27.44 12.41 -17.58
C LEU A 11 -26.67 12.78 -16.30
N LEU A 12 -27.34 13.12 -15.19
CA LEU A 12 -26.69 13.54 -13.94
C LEU A 12 -26.48 12.40 -12.93
N LEU A 13 -26.89 11.16 -13.23
CA LEU A 13 -26.83 10.03 -12.29
C LEU A 13 -25.66 9.06 -12.53
N LEU A 14 -24.77 9.33 -13.50
CA LEU A 14 -23.66 8.45 -13.86
C LEU A 14 -22.30 8.82 -13.22
N SER A 15 -22.23 9.88 -12.41
CA SER A 15 -20.96 10.37 -11.83
C SER A 15 -20.53 9.68 -10.52
N SER A 16 -21.26 8.68 -10.04
CA SER A 16 -21.11 8.16 -8.66
C SER A 16 -20.21 6.93 -8.52
N CYS A 17 -19.61 6.44 -9.61
CA CYS A 17 -18.73 5.27 -9.54
C CYS A 17 -17.27 5.72 -9.45
N ALA A 18 -16.78 5.90 -8.22
CA ALA A 18 -15.36 5.88 -7.84
C ALA A 18 -14.37 7.00 -8.28
N PRO A 19 -14.72 8.29 -8.41
CA PRO A 19 -13.70 9.33 -8.66
C PRO A 19 -12.92 9.80 -7.41
N GLN A 20 -13.38 9.50 -6.19
CA GLN A 20 -12.85 10.16 -4.99
C GLN A 20 -11.46 9.68 -4.57
N VAL A 21 -11.16 8.38 -4.63
CA VAL A 21 -9.83 7.86 -4.25
C VAL A 21 -8.75 8.31 -5.24
N TRP A 22 -9.04 8.29 -6.53
CA TRP A 22 -8.07 8.67 -7.57
C TRP A 22 -7.66 10.14 -7.51
N SER A 23 -8.58 11.00 -7.09
CA SER A 23 -8.36 12.45 -6.92
C SER A 23 -7.87 12.84 -5.53
N ALA A 24 -7.78 11.90 -4.58
CA ALA A 24 -7.30 12.18 -3.23
C ALA A 24 -5.81 12.56 -3.21
N PRO A 25 -5.36 13.34 -2.20
CA PRO A 25 -3.94 13.67 -2.03
C PRO A 25 -3.09 12.40 -1.95
N GLY A 26 -1.94 12.42 -2.60
CA GLY A 26 -1.11 11.23 -2.73
C GLY A 26 0.11 11.45 -3.59
N TRP A 27 0.79 10.37 -3.92
CA TRP A 27 1.96 10.38 -4.78
C TRP A 27 2.03 9.07 -5.57
N THR A 28 2.96 9.00 -6.52
CA THR A 28 3.29 7.78 -7.24
C THR A 28 4.80 7.60 -7.18
N VAL A 29 5.25 6.38 -6.95
CA VAL A 29 6.66 5.99 -6.91
C VAL A 29 6.85 4.72 -7.74
N ASN A 30 7.96 4.64 -8.48
CA ASN A 30 8.34 3.43 -9.19
C ASN A 30 9.49 2.75 -8.43
N LEU A 31 9.31 1.48 -8.10
CA LEU A 31 10.21 0.68 -7.27
C LEU A 31 10.94 -0.36 -8.13
N GLY A 32 12.17 -0.67 -7.73
CA GLY A 32 13.10 -1.53 -8.47
C GLY A 32 14.16 -0.75 -9.24
N ASP A 33 15.25 -1.42 -9.60
CA ASP A 33 16.26 -0.92 -10.53
C ASP A 33 16.65 -2.05 -11.52
N PRO A 34 16.12 -2.06 -12.77
CA PRO A 34 15.21 -1.06 -13.33
C PRO A 34 13.82 -1.04 -12.64
N PRO A 35 13.03 0.04 -12.79
CA PRO A 35 11.72 0.10 -12.13
C PRO A 35 10.74 -0.94 -12.68
N GLU A 36 10.21 -1.79 -11.80
CA GLU A 36 9.35 -2.93 -12.15
C GLU A 36 8.00 -2.92 -11.44
N THR A 37 7.82 -2.06 -10.43
CA THR A 37 6.55 -1.93 -9.69
C THR A 37 6.19 -0.48 -9.51
N SER A 38 5.02 -0.06 -10.03
CA SER A 38 4.51 1.30 -9.84
C SER A 38 3.49 1.33 -8.71
N VAL A 39 3.79 2.08 -7.64
CA VAL A 39 2.92 2.22 -6.47
C VAL A 39 2.32 3.62 -6.47
N THR A 40 1.00 3.68 -6.52
CA THR A 40 0.23 4.91 -6.39
C THR A 40 -0.37 4.95 -4.98
N VAL A 41 0.08 5.88 -4.15
CA VAL A 41 -0.38 6.04 -2.78
C VAL A 41 -1.44 7.14 -2.70
N ARG A 42 -2.51 6.91 -1.94
CA ARG A 42 -3.59 7.87 -1.68
C ARG A 42 -3.88 7.95 -0.20
N LEU A 43 -3.98 9.17 0.32
CA LEU A 43 -4.37 9.45 1.70
C LEU A 43 -5.87 9.73 1.75
N VAL A 44 -6.62 8.77 2.28
CA VAL A 44 -8.10 8.78 2.29
C VAL A 44 -8.63 8.44 3.68
N SER A 45 -9.94 8.58 3.90
CA SER A 45 -10.60 7.98 5.07
C SER A 45 -10.66 6.46 4.90
N PRO A 46 -10.50 5.65 5.97
CA PRO A 46 -10.69 4.19 5.88
C PRO A 46 -12.03 3.76 5.29
N ARG A 47 -13.06 4.61 5.40
CA ARG A 47 -14.39 4.35 4.80
C ARG A 47 -14.38 4.38 3.27
N GLU A 48 -13.34 4.93 2.66
CA GLU A 48 -13.17 5.06 1.22
C GLU A 48 -12.33 3.93 0.61
N TYR A 49 -11.84 2.99 1.42
CA TYR A 49 -11.01 1.87 0.95
C TYR A 49 -11.72 0.92 -0.03
N GLY A 50 -13.05 0.95 -0.07
CA GLY A 50 -13.85 0.12 -0.98
C GLY A 50 -13.76 -1.36 -0.65
N VAL A 51 -12.86 -2.08 -1.33
CA VAL A 51 -12.71 -3.54 -1.22
C VAL A 51 -12.03 -4.01 0.07
N CYS A 52 -11.31 -3.11 0.75
CA CYS A 52 -10.65 -3.40 2.02
C CYS A 52 -11.52 -3.01 3.21
N SER A 53 -11.23 -3.64 4.37
CA SER A 53 -11.93 -3.36 5.62
C SER A 53 -11.68 -1.91 6.10
N PRO A 54 -12.72 -1.16 6.50
CA PRO A 54 -12.57 0.20 7.02
C PRO A 54 -11.99 0.26 8.44
N ARG A 55 -11.60 -0.90 9.01
CA ARG A 55 -10.93 -0.99 10.31
C ARG A 55 -9.41 -0.99 10.21
N LEU A 56 -8.86 -1.06 8.99
CA LEU A 56 -7.43 -1.08 8.75
C LEU A 56 -6.86 0.35 8.69
N SER A 57 -5.55 0.49 8.92
CA SER A 57 -4.82 1.76 8.76
C SER A 57 -4.22 1.95 7.37
N GLY A 58 -4.18 0.88 6.58
CA GLY A 58 -3.75 0.87 5.19
C GLY A 58 -4.43 -0.27 4.42
N CYS A 59 -4.31 -0.21 3.10
CA CYS A 59 -4.76 -1.25 2.18
C CYS A 59 -3.97 -1.13 0.88
N ALA A 60 -3.49 -2.26 0.39
CA ALA A 60 -2.88 -2.39 -0.93
C ALA A 60 -3.80 -3.17 -1.88
N VAL A 61 -4.01 -2.64 -3.08
CA VAL A 61 -4.75 -3.29 -4.17
C VAL A 61 -3.79 -3.46 -5.36
N PRO A 62 -3.12 -4.62 -5.46
CA PRO A 62 -2.24 -4.92 -6.58
C PRO A 62 -3.04 -5.27 -7.85
N VAL A 63 -2.55 -4.79 -9.00
CA VAL A 63 -3.05 -5.07 -10.35
C VAL A 63 -1.84 -5.28 -11.27
N GLY A 64 -1.31 -6.51 -11.28
CA GLY A 64 -0.07 -6.83 -11.98
C GLY A 64 1.12 -6.06 -11.41
N HIS A 65 1.82 -5.28 -12.24
CA HIS A 65 2.97 -4.45 -11.84
C HIS A 65 2.58 -3.06 -11.32
N VAL A 66 1.28 -2.76 -11.23
CA VAL A 66 0.77 -1.50 -10.66
C VAL A 66 0.04 -1.81 -9.36
N CYS A 67 0.18 -0.94 -8.37
CA CYS A 67 -0.47 -1.10 -7.08
C CYS A 67 -1.07 0.22 -6.59
N LEU A 68 -2.31 0.17 -6.11
CA LEU A 68 -2.93 1.28 -5.38
C LEU A 68 -2.78 1.02 -3.88
N VAL A 69 -2.09 1.90 -3.18
CA VAL A 69 -2.01 1.91 -1.71
C VAL A 69 -2.90 3.02 -1.18
N MET A 70 -3.84 2.68 -0.31
CA MET A 70 -4.69 3.62 0.40
C MET A 70 -4.32 3.64 1.86
N LEU A 71 -3.97 4.79 2.40
CA LEU A 71 -3.61 4.96 3.82
C LEU A 71 -4.64 5.81 4.52
N ASP A 72 -4.94 5.49 5.78
CA ASP A 72 -5.74 6.35 6.63
C ASP A 72 -4.98 7.66 6.80
N ARG A 73 -5.54 8.73 6.23
CA ARG A 73 -4.93 10.06 6.24
C ARG A 73 -4.62 10.52 7.67
N ALA A 74 -5.53 10.32 8.62
CA ALA A 74 -5.36 10.82 9.97
C ALA A 74 -4.28 10.02 10.71
N ALA A 75 -4.33 8.68 10.63
CA ALA A 75 -3.33 7.82 11.24
C ALA A 75 -1.93 8.04 10.64
N PHE A 76 -1.84 8.15 9.31
CA PHE A 76 -0.56 8.37 8.63
C PHE A 76 0.03 9.73 8.99
N LEU A 77 -0.71 10.83 8.86
CA LEU A 77 -0.15 12.17 9.07
C LEU A 77 0.18 12.46 10.54
N ASN A 78 -0.57 11.86 11.49
CA ASN A 78 -0.30 12.01 12.93
C ASN A 78 0.75 11.02 13.45
N GLY A 79 1.15 10.04 12.65
CA GLY A 79 2.15 9.05 13.02
C GLY A 79 3.56 9.65 13.12
N THR A 80 4.36 9.11 14.05
CA THR A 80 5.80 9.35 14.10
C THR A 80 6.46 8.98 12.76
N PRO A 81 7.66 9.51 12.43
CA PRO A 81 8.38 9.11 11.21
C PRO A 81 8.50 7.57 11.08
N ARG A 82 8.83 6.88 12.17
CA ARG A 82 8.91 5.41 12.19
C ARG A 82 7.58 4.75 11.87
N GLN A 83 6.48 5.19 12.48
CA GLN A 83 5.14 4.62 12.22
C GLN A 83 4.70 4.84 10.77
N ARG A 84 4.95 6.04 10.22
CA ARG A 84 4.68 6.32 8.80
C ARG A 84 5.46 5.42 7.88
N THR A 85 6.76 5.29 8.11
CA THR A 85 7.62 4.42 7.30
C THR A 85 7.21 2.96 7.42
N LEU A 86 6.92 2.47 8.63
CA LEU A 86 6.49 1.09 8.83
C LEU A 86 5.18 0.80 8.08
N LEU A 87 4.15 1.63 8.27
CA LEU A 87 2.86 1.48 7.59
C LEU A 87 3.03 1.52 6.07
N LEU A 88 3.75 2.50 5.54
CA LEU A 88 3.96 2.62 4.10
C LEU A 88 4.77 1.44 3.52
N ALA A 89 5.82 1.01 4.22
CA ALA A 89 6.64 -0.12 3.80
C ALA A 89 5.85 -1.44 3.87
N HIS A 90 4.95 -1.59 4.84
CA HIS A 90 4.06 -2.74 4.97
C HIS A 90 3.13 -2.85 3.75
N GLU A 91 2.41 -1.77 3.41
CA GLU A 91 1.53 -1.76 2.24
C GLU A 91 2.29 -1.95 0.92
N VAL A 92 3.50 -1.38 0.83
CA VAL A 92 4.40 -1.64 -0.32
C VAL A 92 4.84 -3.11 -0.35
N GLY A 93 5.01 -3.74 0.81
CA GLY A 93 5.27 -5.18 0.95
C GLY A 93 4.19 -6.00 0.24
N HIS A 94 2.92 -5.72 0.47
CA HIS A 94 1.82 -6.37 -0.27
C HIS A 94 1.91 -6.16 -1.78
N CYS A 95 2.27 -4.96 -2.22
CA CYS A 95 2.45 -4.69 -3.66
C CYS A 95 3.58 -5.53 -4.26
N LEU A 96 4.72 -5.63 -3.56
CA LEU A 96 5.88 -6.38 -4.03
C LEU A 96 5.66 -7.90 -3.97
N ASP A 97 4.90 -8.38 -2.99
CA ASP A 97 4.46 -9.77 -2.94
C ASP A 97 3.71 -10.16 -4.22
N ALA A 98 2.77 -9.32 -4.66
CA ALA A 98 2.04 -9.54 -5.90
C ALA A 98 2.93 -9.41 -7.15
N SER A 99 3.67 -8.31 -7.27
CA SER A 99 4.36 -7.94 -8.52
C SER A 99 5.73 -8.60 -8.72
N ARG A 100 6.36 -9.09 -7.65
CA ARG A 100 7.71 -9.67 -7.67
C ARG A 100 7.71 -11.12 -7.24
N LEU A 101 6.87 -11.47 -6.26
CA LEU A 101 6.83 -12.81 -5.70
C LEU A 101 5.67 -13.65 -6.23
N GLU A 102 4.80 -13.09 -7.06
CA GLU A 102 3.63 -13.77 -7.61
C GLU A 102 2.76 -14.43 -6.52
N TYR A 103 2.61 -13.75 -5.37
CA TYR A 103 1.87 -14.22 -4.19
C TYR A 103 2.44 -15.48 -3.53
N THR A 104 3.74 -15.75 -3.68
CA THR A 104 4.42 -16.80 -2.91
C THR A 104 4.69 -16.41 -1.46
N HIS A 105 4.48 -15.13 -1.11
CA HIS A 105 4.65 -14.60 0.24
C HIS A 105 6.06 -14.83 0.82
N GLY A 106 7.08 -14.97 -0.04
CA GLY A 106 8.44 -15.31 0.41
C GLY A 106 8.54 -16.65 1.15
N ASP A 107 7.60 -17.57 0.88
CA ASP A 107 7.38 -18.85 1.57
C ASP A 107 6.96 -18.73 3.04
N PHE A 108 6.46 -17.56 3.45
CA PHE A 108 5.80 -17.42 4.74
C PHE A 108 4.58 -18.34 4.83
N ARG A 109 4.41 -18.95 5.98
CA ARG A 109 3.20 -19.66 6.39
C ARG A 109 2.60 -18.90 7.56
N ASP A 110 3.18 -19.05 8.73
CA ASP A 110 2.70 -18.48 9.98
C ASP A 110 3.81 -17.87 10.83
N GLU A 111 5.03 -17.80 10.30
CA GLU A 111 6.20 -17.30 10.99
C GLU A 111 6.06 -15.80 11.33
N GLY A 112 5.24 -15.06 10.59
CA GLY A 112 4.90 -13.67 10.91
C GLY A 112 4.22 -13.49 12.28
N ARG A 113 3.75 -14.58 12.93
CA ARG A 113 3.24 -14.56 14.31
C ARG A 113 4.20 -13.94 15.32
N VAL A 114 5.51 -13.91 15.03
CA VAL A 114 6.51 -13.22 15.87
C VAL A 114 6.21 -11.74 16.07
N TYR A 115 5.51 -11.10 15.12
CA TYR A 115 5.12 -9.69 15.21
C TYR A 115 3.80 -9.50 15.94
N SER A 116 2.79 -10.28 15.59
CA SER A 116 1.50 -10.36 16.30
C SER A 116 0.66 -11.53 15.78
N ALA A 117 -0.42 -11.87 16.48
CA ALA A 117 -1.39 -12.86 16.00
C ALA A 117 -2.05 -12.48 14.66
N TYR A 118 -2.16 -11.18 14.34
CA TYR A 118 -2.71 -10.70 13.08
C TYR A 118 -1.79 -11.07 11.89
N HIS A 119 -0.48 -11.05 12.10
CA HIS A 119 0.53 -11.38 11.10
C HIS A 119 0.76 -12.89 10.92
N ALA A 120 -0.14 -13.73 11.44
CA ALA A 120 -0.08 -15.18 11.27
C ALA A 120 -0.45 -15.66 9.87
N SER A 121 -1.11 -14.83 9.06
CA SER A 121 -1.36 -15.16 7.66
C SER A 121 -0.08 -14.94 6.84
N PRO A 122 0.18 -15.73 5.78
CA PRO A 122 1.35 -15.58 4.92
C PRO A 122 1.54 -14.16 4.38
N VAL A 123 0.45 -13.58 3.88
CA VAL A 123 0.43 -12.27 3.22
C VAL A 123 0.76 -11.13 4.19
N GLU A 124 0.19 -11.15 5.39
CA GLU A 124 0.45 -10.15 6.43
C GLU A 124 1.85 -10.36 7.05
N GLY A 125 2.27 -11.62 7.21
CA GLY A 125 3.58 -11.98 7.72
C GLY A 125 4.71 -11.49 6.82
N PHE A 126 4.59 -11.70 5.51
CA PHE A 126 5.55 -11.20 4.53
C PHE A 126 5.59 -9.67 4.51
N ALA A 127 4.43 -9.00 4.44
CA ALA A 127 4.35 -7.54 4.37
C ALA A 127 5.01 -6.89 5.60
N GLU A 128 4.73 -7.41 6.80
CA GLU A 128 5.34 -6.92 8.02
C GLU A 128 6.86 -7.21 8.07
N ALA A 129 7.28 -8.41 7.64
CA ALA A 129 8.70 -8.74 7.55
C ALA A 129 9.45 -7.81 6.58
N TYR A 130 8.84 -7.47 5.44
CA TYR A 130 9.40 -6.53 4.49
C TYR A 130 9.50 -5.12 5.10
N ALA A 131 8.47 -4.67 5.83
CA ALA A 131 8.49 -3.38 6.52
C ALA A 131 9.63 -3.29 7.56
N HIS A 132 9.86 -4.37 8.31
CA HIS A 132 10.97 -4.49 9.24
C HIS A 132 12.33 -4.52 8.54
N ALA A 133 12.46 -5.25 7.43
CA ALA A 133 13.67 -5.27 6.60
C ALA A 133 13.97 -3.87 6.02
N TYR A 134 12.93 -3.13 5.64
CA TYR A 134 13.04 -1.75 5.20
C TYR A 134 13.57 -0.87 6.31
N LEU A 135 12.96 -0.90 7.50
CA LEU A 135 13.41 -0.09 8.64
C LEU A 135 14.84 -0.42 9.05
N ALA A 136 15.23 -1.69 9.03
CA ALA A 136 16.59 -2.11 9.34
C ALA A 136 17.61 -1.53 8.35
N ARG A 137 17.24 -1.39 7.08
CA ARG A 137 18.12 -0.90 6.01
C ARG A 137 18.11 0.62 5.87
N CYS A 138 16.93 1.24 5.87
CA CYS A 138 16.72 2.64 5.54
C CYS A 138 16.38 3.50 6.77
N GLY A 139 16.20 2.90 7.95
CA GLY A 139 15.70 3.60 9.12
C GLY A 139 14.28 4.14 8.89
N PRO A 140 13.85 5.17 9.65
CA PRO A 140 12.54 5.81 9.51
C PRO A 140 12.47 6.79 8.32
N ASN A 141 13.30 6.60 7.28
CA ASN A 141 13.31 7.44 6.09
C ASN A 141 12.25 6.93 5.10
N ALA A 142 11.16 7.67 4.88
CA ALA A 142 10.12 7.28 3.93
C ALA A 142 10.33 7.84 2.51
N ALA A 143 11.37 8.66 2.28
CA ALA A 143 11.62 9.28 0.98
C ALA A 143 11.86 8.25 -0.15
N PRO A 144 12.55 7.12 0.07
CA PRO A 144 12.67 6.06 -0.95
C PRO A 144 11.33 5.41 -1.34
N LEU A 145 10.29 5.56 -0.51
CA LEU A 145 8.92 5.14 -0.83
C LEU A 145 8.06 6.30 -1.35
N GLY A 146 8.68 7.42 -1.71
CA GLY A 146 8.05 8.60 -2.30
C GLY A 146 7.46 9.61 -1.31
N TRP A 147 7.63 9.42 0.00
CA TRP A 147 7.09 10.36 1.00
C TRP A 147 8.17 11.24 1.65
N GLY A 148 8.04 12.55 1.45
CA GLY A 148 8.86 13.57 2.10
C GLY A 148 10.26 13.71 1.49
N GLN A 149 11.17 14.29 2.27
CA GLN A 149 12.58 14.51 1.88
C GLN A 149 13.48 13.63 2.74
N GLY A 150 14.52 13.06 2.13
CA GLY A 150 15.46 12.18 2.80
C GLY A 150 16.56 11.67 1.85
N PRO A 151 17.64 11.08 2.38
CA PRO A 151 18.69 10.53 1.54
C PRO A 151 18.15 9.35 0.70
N PRO A 152 18.75 9.06 -0.47
CA PRO A 152 18.47 7.83 -1.20
C PRO A 152 18.76 6.60 -0.32
N CYS A 153 17.96 5.55 -0.49
CA CYS A 153 18.20 4.24 0.12
C CYS A 153 17.82 3.15 -0.89
N VAL A 154 18.68 2.15 -1.02
CA VAL A 154 18.36 0.94 -1.80
C VAL A 154 17.37 0.11 -1.02
N LEU A 155 16.23 -0.20 -1.62
CA LEU A 155 15.18 -0.99 -0.98
C LEU A 155 15.64 -2.41 -0.68
N PRO A 156 15.07 -3.09 0.33
CA PRO A 156 15.21 -4.54 0.46
C PRO A 156 14.73 -5.23 -0.81
N ASP A 157 15.46 -6.25 -1.26
CA ASP A 157 14.97 -7.16 -2.30
C ASP A 157 13.88 -8.06 -1.68
N PRO A 158 12.65 -8.06 -2.20
CA PRO A 158 11.56 -8.88 -1.65
C PRO A 158 11.89 -10.38 -1.67
N HIS A 159 12.65 -10.89 -2.65
CA HIS A 159 13.07 -12.31 -2.66
C HIS A 159 14.03 -12.66 -1.51
N GLY A 160 14.69 -11.65 -0.94
CA GLY A 160 15.56 -11.77 0.21
C GLY A 160 14.85 -11.69 1.57
N VAL A 161 13.56 -11.39 1.60
CA VAL A 161 12.76 -11.35 2.83
C VAL A 161 12.09 -12.72 3.01
N ARG A 162 12.64 -13.52 3.94
CA ARG A 162 12.27 -14.93 4.12
C ARG A 162 12.13 -15.30 5.60
N PRO A 163 11.31 -16.32 5.94
CA PRO A 163 11.03 -16.69 7.33
C PRO A 163 12.27 -17.07 8.14
N ASP A 164 13.25 -17.73 7.51
CA ASP A 164 14.49 -18.21 8.15
C ASP A 164 15.41 -17.09 8.67
N ARG A 165 15.10 -15.84 8.31
CA ARG A 165 15.80 -14.63 8.75
C ARG A 165 15.10 -13.91 9.91
N LEU A 166 13.89 -14.31 10.29
CA LEU A 166 13.14 -13.70 11.40
C LEU A 166 13.58 -14.18 12.78
N LEU A 167 14.13 -15.39 12.86
CA LEU A 167 14.49 -16.05 14.12
C LEU A 167 15.97 -15.89 14.48
N ARG A 168 16.69 -14.99 13.82
CA ARG A 168 18.13 -14.75 14.05
C ARG A 168 18.37 -13.47 14.85
#